data_AF-A0A1H7IBU3-F1
#
_entry.id   AF-A0A1H7IBU3-F1
#
_cell.length_a   1.000
_cell.length_b   1.000
_cell.length_c   1.000
_cell.angle_alpha   90.00
_cell.angle_beta   90.00
_cell.angle_gamma   90.00
#
_symmetry.space_group_name_H-M   'P 1'
#
loop_
_entity.id
_entity.type
_entity.pdbx_description
1 polymer ?
#
loop_
_entity_poly.entity_id
_entity_poly.type
_entity_poly.pdbx_seq_one_letter_code
_entity_poly.pdbx_strand_id
1 'polypeptide(L)'
;MARPRTFKARRRSLARPAVAAVVAAALAVPSGAAFAQPAQARQGVDWKAVGTAIGKELKPEEGGVHTAEWLRTDLRVVNAGVAENPGMELGAEAAFHDKAAGGAVMIGEATLKADEVGPVADRLQRGGVEVTALHKHLQDETPRLWWLHYVGYGDPVAMARTVRAALSRTGIPLGQKEGKEPPVALDVAALNRVIGAKGEDENGVLQYHVPVAAKIVDTRAGIRLPAPMEASTLLMFQPLGGGRAAVNGDFTMTAEHVNPVIRALRERGLTVVELHNHLLYEQPRLFYLHFWKMGDAGALARDLRAALDQAGAARS
;
A
#
# COMPACT_ATOMS: atom_id res chain seq x y z
N MET A 1 -16.54 -58.51 -44.58
CA MET A 1 -15.38 -59.08 -43.84
C MET A 1 -15.55 -58.77 -42.35
N ALA A 2 -15.33 -59.78 -41.49
CA ALA A 2 -15.22 -59.78 -40.01
C ALA A 2 -16.41 -59.19 -39.19
N ARG A 3 -17.45 -59.99 -38.89
CA ARG A 3 -17.72 -60.77 -37.64
C ARG A 3 -17.96 -59.95 -36.34
N PRO A 4 -19.20 -59.90 -35.82
CA PRO A 4 -19.48 -59.48 -34.45
C PRO A 4 -19.40 -60.66 -33.46
N ARG A 5 -18.87 -60.41 -32.25
CA ARG A 5 -18.82 -61.38 -31.14
C ARG A 5 -20.17 -61.44 -30.41
N THR A 6 -20.77 -62.62 -30.40
CA THR A 6 -21.72 -63.09 -29.39
C THR A 6 -20.91 -63.89 -28.32
N PHE A 7 -21.35 -64.29 -27.13
CA PHE A 7 -22.66 -64.58 -26.52
C PHE A 7 -22.39 -64.80 -25.01
N LYS A 8 -23.36 -64.55 -24.12
CA LYS A 8 -23.94 -65.52 -23.14
C LYS A 8 -24.62 -64.82 -21.96
N ALA A 9 -25.94 -64.73 -22.07
CA ALA A 9 -26.84 -64.64 -20.94
C ALA A 9 -26.89 -65.99 -20.19
N ARG A 10 -26.84 -65.94 -18.86
CA ARG A 10 -27.18 -67.07 -17.99
C ARG A 10 -28.43 -66.68 -17.19
N ARG A 11 -29.46 -67.53 -17.27
CA ARG A 11 -30.74 -67.39 -16.57
C ARG A 11 -30.84 -68.43 -15.46
N ARG A 12 -31.56 -68.03 -14.39
CA ARG A 12 -32.28 -68.79 -13.36
C ARG A 12 -31.48 -69.32 -12.15
N SER A 13 -31.88 -68.90 -10.95
CA SER A 13 -32.93 -69.59 -10.19
C SER A 13 -33.50 -68.70 -9.07
N LEU A 14 -34.81 -68.68 -8.93
CA LEU A 14 -35.54 -68.15 -7.77
C LEU A 14 -35.46 -69.18 -6.63
N ALA A 15 -35.04 -68.74 -5.44
CA ALA A 15 -35.24 -69.45 -4.19
C ALA A 15 -35.90 -68.49 -3.17
N ARG A 16 -36.91 -69.00 -2.45
CA ARG A 16 -37.77 -68.29 -1.48
C ARG A 16 -37.00 -67.95 -0.18
N PRO A 17 -37.48 -66.98 0.61
CA PRO A 17 -36.67 -66.33 1.65
C PRO A 17 -36.61 -67.18 2.93
N ALA A 18 -35.43 -67.25 3.54
CA ALA A 18 -35.28 -67.64 4.94
C ALA A 18 -35.13 -66.35 5.76
N VAL A 19 -36.09 -66.12 6.66
CA VAL A 19 -36.00 -65.07 7.69
C VAL A 19 -34.91 -65.51 8.67
N ALA A 20 -33.77 -64.83 8.64
CA ALA A 20 -32.72 -64.96 9.65
C ALA A 20 -32.68 -63.67 10.47
N ALA A 21 -32.84 -63.83 11.78
CA ALA A 21 -32.92 -62.76 12.75
C ALA A 21 -31.67 -61.86 12.72
N VAL A 22 -31.89 -60.55 12.71
CA VAL A 22 -30.86 -59.54 12.92
C VAL A 22 -30.40 -59.63 14.36
N VAL A 23 -29.22 -60.21 14.60
CA VAL A 23 -28.47 -60.00 15.84
C VAL A 23 -27.55 -58.81 15.59
N ALA A 24 -27.96 -57.63 16.04
CA ALA A 24 -27.12 -56.45 16.06
C ALA A 24 -26.01 -56.64 17.11
N ALA A 25 -24.84 -57.09 16.68
CA ALA A 25 -23.64 -56.99 17.49
C ALA A 25 -23.20 -55.52 17.52
N ALA A 26 -23.48 -54.82 18.62
CA ALA A 26 -22.97 -53.48 18.88
C ALA A 26 -21.45 -53.57 19.04
N LEU A 27 -20.71 -53.29 17.95
CA LEU A 27 -19.29 -53.01 18.02
C LEU A 27 -19.13 -51.66 18.73
N ALA A 28 -18.74 -51.71 20.00
CA ALA A 28 -18.28 -50.54 20.74
C ALA A 28 -17.00 -50.02 20.06
N VAL A 29 -17.15 -49.02 19.19
CA VAL A 29 -16.03 -48.21 18.72
C VAL A 29 -15.50 -47.47 19.94
N PRO A 30 -14.24 -47.66 20.36
CA PRO A 30 -13.69 -46.82 21.41
C PRO A 30 -13.72 -45.39 20.89
N SER A 31 -14.44 -44.51 21.60
CA SER A 31 -14.38 -43.07 21.40
C SER A 31 -12.94 -42.62 21.65
N GLY A 32 -12.13 -42.65 20.60
CA GLY A 32 -10.82 -42.04 20.59
C GLY A 32 -11.02 -40.57 20.83
N ALA A 33 -10.72 -40.10 22.03
CA ALA A 33 -10.53 -38.69 22.28
C ALA A 33 -9.48 -38.22 21.28
N ALA A 34 -9.91 -37.49 20.26
CA ALA A 34 -9.01 -36.78 19.39
C ALA A 34 -8.26 -35.81 20.31
N PHE A 35 -7.00 -36.13 20.62
CA PHE A 35 -6.10 -35.19 21.24
C PHE A 35 -6.01 -34.02 20.27
N ALA A 36 -6.71 -32.93 20.59
CA ALA A 36 -6.52 -31.66 19.92
C ALA A 36 -5.03 -31.32 20.08
N GLN A 37 -4.27 -31.40 18.99
CA GLN A 37 -2.91 -30.89 18.99
C GLN A 37 -3.00 -29.43 19.43
N PRO A 38 -2.23 -29.00 20.45
CA PRO A 38 -2.22 -27.59 20.82
C PRO A 38 -1.87 -26.80 19.57
N ALA A 39 -2.73 -25.86 19.18
CA ALA A 39 -2.46 -24.97 18.08
C ALA A 39 -1.11 -24.32 18.33
N GLN A 40 -0.12 -24.65 17.50
CA GLN A 40 1.22 -24.13 17.64
C GLN A 40 1.10 -22.62 17.46
N ALA A 41 1.43 -21.85 18.52
CA ALA A 41 1.36 -20.41 18.46
C ALA A 41 2.21 -19.94 17.28
N ARG A 42 1.55 -19.36 16.28
CA ARG A 42 2.23 -18.82 15.10
C ARG A 42 3.26 -17.81 15.59
N GLN A 43 4.52 -18.03 15.27
CA GLN A 43 5.54 -17.00 15.46
C GLN A 43 5.23 -15.86 14.48
N GLY A 44 5.07 -14.65 15.01
CA GLY A 44 4.89 -13.45 14.20
C GLY A 44 6.11 -13.19 13.33
N VAL A 45 6.02 -12.18 12.46
CA VAL A 45 7.14 -11.81 11.58
C VAL A 45 8.35 -11.33 12.39
N ASP A 46 9.54 -11.83 12.05
CA ASP A 46 10.82 -11.31 12.56
C ASP A 46 11.18 -10.02 11.80
N TRP A 47 10.69 -8.88 12.28
CA TRP A 47 10.93 -7.57 11.68
C TRP A 47 12.41 -7.17 11.63
N LYS A 48 13.24 -7.70 12.53
CA LYS A 48 14.69 -7.46 12.50
C LYS A 48 15.34 -8.18 11.32
N ALA A 49 14.92 -9.40 11.02
CA ALA A 49 15.38 -10.11 9.83
C ALA A 49 14.93 -9.41 8.54
N VAL A 50 13.71 -8.87 8.51
CA VAL A 50 13.20 -8.06 7.38
C VAL A 50 14.04 -6.78 7.20
N GLY A 51 14.27 -6.03 8.27
CA GLY A 51 15.13 -4.84 8.25
C GLY A 51 16.57 -5.15 7.79
N THR A 52 17.14 -6.26 8.26
CA THR A 52 18.47 -6.72 7.78
C THR A 52 18.45 -7.03 6.28
N ALA A 53 17.39 -7.66 5.79
CA ALA A 53 17.24 -8.04 4.38
C ALA A 53 17.01 -6.84 3.45
N ILE A 54 16.21 -5.86 3.88
CA ILE A 54 16.00 -4.62 3.12
C ILE A 54 17.19 -3.66 3.27
N GLY A 55 17.98 -3.87 4.32
CA GLY A 55 19.25 -3.21 4.61
C GLY A 55 19.11 -1.83 5.25
N LYS A 56 18.04 -1.62 6.03
CA LYS A 56 17.92 -0.61 7.10
C LYS A 56 16.93 -1.08 8.16
N GLU A 57 17.00 -0.51 9.36
CA GLU A 57 16.01 -0.76 10.41
C GLU A 57 14.62 -0.26 9.95
N LEU A 58 13.58 -1.03 10.28
CA LEU A 58 12.20 -0.65 9.96
C LEU A 58 11.66 0.25 11.06
N LYS A 59 10.96 1.32 10.68
CA LYS A 59 10.24 2.19 11.62
C LYS A 59 8.88 1.56 11.93
N PRO A 60 8.53 1.31 13.20
CA PRO A 60 7.20 0.86 13.57
C PRO A 60 6.22 2.03 13.44
N GLU A 61 5.10 1.78 12.77
CA GLU A 61 4.01 2.71 12.54
C GLU A 61 2.72 2.22 13.20
N GLU A 62 1.70 3.08 13.23
CA GLU A 62 0.38 2.72 13.75
C GLU A 62 -0.22 1.51 13.01
N GLY A 63 -1.07 0.75 13.71
CA GLY A 63 -1.74 -0.40 13.13
C GLY A 63 -0.83 -1.61 12.87
N GLY A 64 0.38 -1.66 13.42
CA GLY A 64 1.30 -2.78 13.27
C GLY A 64 2.06 -2.79 11.95
N VAL A 65 2.07 -1.67 11.24
CA VAL A 65 2.84 -1.46 10.01
C VAL A 65 4.30 -1.21 10.36
N HIS A 66 5.22 -1.68 9.51
CA HIS A 66 6.65 -1.44 9.65
C HIS A 66 7.19 -0.90 8.32
N THR A 67 7.74 0.30 8.31
CA THR A 67 8.13 1.01 7.08
C THR A 67 9.64 1.11 6.93
N ALA A 68 10.09 1.22 5.69
CA ALA A 68 11.44 1.62 5.35
C ALA A 68 11.42 2.59 4.18
N GLU A 69 12.06 3.73 4.35
CA GLU A 69 12.08 4.81 3.36
C GLU A 69 13.49 5.23 2.96
N TRP A 70 13.61 5.70 1.72
CA TRP A 70 14.83 6.28 1.18
C TRP A 70 14.53 7.50 0.31
N LEU A 71 15.12 8.65 0.62
CA LEU A 71 15.02 9.87 -0.19
C LEU A 71 15.94 9.84 -1.43
N ARG A 72 15.50 10.48 -2.52
CA ARG A 72 16.25 10.78 -3.75
C ARG A 72 17.20 11.98 -3.57
N THR A 73 18.05 11.94 -2.56
CA THR A 73 19.04 13.02 -2.32
C THR A 73 20.14 13.11 -3.39
N ASP A 74 20.21 12.14 -4.31
CA ASP A 74 21.06 12.16 -5.50
C ASP A 74 20.54 13.13 -6.59
N LEU A 75 19.26 13.51 -6.54
CA LEU A 75 18.64 14.36 -7.54
C LEU A 75 18.34 15.76 -7.00
N ARG A 76 18.48 16.74 -7.90
CA ARG A 76 17.87 18.06 -7.73
C ARG A 76 16.65 18.15 -8.64
N VAL A 77 15.47 17.98 -8.06
CA VAL A 77 14.19 18.07 -8.79
C VAL A 77 13.65 19.49 -8.69
N VAL A 78 13.23 20.05 -9.83
CA VAL A 78 12.53 21.33 -9.90
C VAL A 78 11.18 21.11 -10.55
N ASN A 79 10.09 21.49 -9.90
CA ASN A 79 8.74 21.41 -10.46
C ASN A 79 8.05 22.77 -10.38
N ALA A 80 7.50 23.22 -11.52
CA ALA A 80 6.87 24.53 -11.66
C ALA A 80 7.71 25.70 -11.09
N GLY A 81 9.03 25.63 -11.26
CA GLY A 81 10.00 26.62 -10.77
C GLY A 81 10.42 26.52 -9.29
N VAL A 82 9.87 25.55 -8.54
CA VAL A 82 10.25 25.28 -7.14
C VAL A 82 11.26 24.13 -7.10
N ALA A 83 12.36 24.29 -6.37
CA ALA A 83 13.22 23.15 -6.04
C ALA A 83 12.50 22.30 -4.99
N GLU A 84 12.18 21.07 -5.34
CA GLU A 84 11.46 20.14 -4.45
C GLU A 84 12.38 19.66 -3.33
N ASN A 85 11.85 19.66 -2.11
CA ASN A 85 12.43 18.96 -0.98
C ASN A 85 12.18 17.46 -1.20
N PRO A 86 13.21 16.58 -1.06
CA PRO A 86 13.00 15.15 -1.19
C PRO A 86 11.89 14.56 -0.29
N GLY A 87 11.58 15.20 0.84
CA GLY A 87 10.45 14.85 1.71
C GLY A 87 9.05 15.02 1.07
N MET A 88 8.97 15.58 -0.14
CA MET A 88 7.75 15.61 -0.97
C MET A 88 7.55 14.32 -1.77
N GLU A 89 7.74 13.15 -1.13
CA GLU A 89 7.69 11.81 -1.76
C GLU A 89 8.61 11.65 -2.99
N LEU A 90 9.83 12.19 -2.90
CA LEU A 90 10.89 11.88 -3.85
C LEU A 90 11.80 10.84 -3.24
N GLY A 91 11.49 9.58 -3.47
CA GLY A 91 12.15 8.50 -2.74
C GLY A 91 11.81 7.11 -3.21
N ALA A 92 11.94 6.17 -2.28
CA ALA A 92 11.35 4.85 -2.35
C ALA A 92 10.95 4.43 -0.96
N GLU A 93 9.94 3.59 -0.88
CA GLU A 93 9.39 3.12 0.37
C GLU A 93 8.90 1.67 0.30
N ALA A 94 8.78 1.05 1.47
CA ALA A 94 8.15 -0.24 1.63
C ALA A 94 7.50 -0.35 3.02
N ALA A 95 6.18 -0.43 3.05
CA ALA A 95 5.37 -0.68 4.22
C ALA A 95 5.02 -2.16 4.32
N PHE A 96 5.35 -2.81 5.44
CA PHE A 96 5.06 -4.22 5.70
C PHE A 96 4.00 -4.38 6.79
N HIS A 97 3.15 -5.39 6.65
CA HIS A 97 2.19 -5.78 7.69
C HIS A 97 2.02 -7.30 7.76
N ASP A 98 2.00 -7.85 8.97
CA ASP A 98 1.82 -9.30 9.19
C ASP A 98 0.42 -9.74 8.76
N LYS A 99 0.33 -10.87 8.06
CA LYS A 99 -0.94 -11.53 7.76
C LYS A 99 -1.15 -12.62 8.78
N ALA A 100 -2.16 -12.50 9.63
CA ALA A 100 -2.49 -13.48 10.67
C ALA A 100 -2.49 -14.95 10.16
N ALA A 101 -2.92 -15.17 8.90
CA ALA A 101 -2.96 -16.48 8.27
C ALA A 101 -1.60 -17.03 7.77
N GLY A 102 -0.60 -16.18 7.46
CA GLY A 102 0.65 -16.64 6.83
C GLY A 102 1.42 -15.52 6.14
N GLY A 103 2.68 -15.31 6.52
CA GLY A 103 3.56 -14.31 5.88
C GLY A 103 3.11 -12.87 6.12
N ALA A 104 3.46 -11.98 5.21
CA ALA A 104 3.13 -10.55 5.25
C ALA A 104 2.55 -10.09 3.91
N VAL A 105 1.96 -8.89 3.93
CA VAL A 105 1.80 -8.04 2.75
C VAL A 105 2.82 -6.92 2.82
N MET A 106 3.33 -6.52 1.66
CA MET A 106 4.19 -5.34 1.51
C MET A 106 3.61 -4.47 0.39
N ILE A 107 3.45 -3.18 0.65
CA ILE A 107 3.10 -2.17 -0.34
C ILE A 107 4.24 -1.17 -0.37
N GLY A 108 4.55 -0.60 -1.53
CA GLY A 108 5.50 0.49 -1.59
C GLY A 108 5.61 1.11 -2.96
N GLU A 109 6.52 2.05 -3.03
CA GLU A 109 6.70 2.95 -4.16
C GLU A 109 8.19 3.19 -4.44
N ALA A 110 8.54 3.50 -5.68
CA ALA A 110 9.81 4.15 -5.99
C ALA A 110 9.66 5.26 -7.05
N THR A 111 10.31 6.40 -6.80
CA THR A 111 10.53 7.49 -7.76
C THR A 111 11.75 7.19 -8.64
N LEU A 112 11.52 7.03 -9.94
CA LEU A 112 12.46 6.51 -10.92
C LEU A 112 12.70 7.50 -12.06
N LYS A 113 13.96 7.56 -12.52
CA LYS A 113 14.29 8.11 -13.85
C LYS A 113 13.74 7.19 -14.94
N ALA A 114 13.55 7.72 -16.15
CA ALA A 114 13.02 6.95 -17.27
C ALA A 114 13.85 5.68 -17.60
N ASP A 115 15.17 5.73 -17.44
CA ASP A 115 16.09 4.60 -17.64
C ASP A 115 16.13 3.61 -16.46
N GLU A 116 15.61 3.99 -15.29
CA GLU A 116 15.52 3.15 -14.09
C GLU A 116 14.23 2.30 -14.07
N VAL A 117 13.14 2.76 -14.72
CA VAL A 117 11.81 2.12 -14.68
C VAL A 117 11.87 0.65 -15.08
N GLY A 118 12.38 0.35 -16.29
CA GLY A 118 12.44 -1.02 -16.81
C GLY A 118 13.22 -1.97 -15.90
N PRO A 119 14.50 -1.68 -15.59
CA PRO A 119 15.33 -2.53 -14.71
C PRO A 119 14.74 -2.79 -13.32
N VAL A 120 14.07 -1.79 -12.71
CA VAL A 120 13.41 -1.93 -11.41
C VAL A 120 12.19 -2.83 -11.51
N ALA A 121 11.27 -2.54 -12.44
CA ALA A 121 10.05 -3.32 -12.66
C ALA A 121 10.38 -4.81 -12.91
N ASP A 122 11.36 -5.06 -13.77
CA ASP A 122 11.90 -6.38 -14.07
C ASP A 122 12.40 -7.12 -12.82
N ARG A 123 13.10 -6.42 -11.93
CA ARG A 123 13.68 -7.03 -10.73
C ARG A 123 12.62 -7.33 -9.67
N LEU A 124 11.60 -6.47 -9.54
CA LEU A 124 10.44 -6.70 -8.69
C LEU A 124 9.68 -7.95 -9.16
N GLN A 125 9.30 -7.98 -10.44
CA GLN A 125 8.53 -9.08 -11.04
C GLN A 125 9.25 -10.43 -10.95
N ARG A 126 10.55 -10.48 -11.25
CA ARG A 126 11.36 -11.71 -11.08
C ARG A 126 11.40 -12.23 -9.64
N GLY A 127 11.20 -11.35 -8.66
CA GLY A 127 11.14 -11.70 -7.25
C GLY A 127 9.74 -11.94 -6.70
N GLY A 128 8.71 -11.97 -7.55
CA GLY A 128 7.32 -12.15 -7.15
C GLY A 128 6.67 -10.91 -6.50
N VAL A 129 7.29 -9.74 -6.64
CA VAL A 129 6.70 -8.45 -6.25
C VAL A 129 6.05 -7.84 -7.49
N GLU A 130 4.76 -7.59 -7.40
CA GLU A 130 3.91 -7.18 -8.52
C GLU A 130 3.94 -5.65 -8.65
N VAL A 131 4.16 -5.15 -9.87
CA VAL A 131 3.98 -3.73 -10.18
C VAL A 131 2.48 -3.44 -10.29
N THR A 132 2.01 -2.43 -9.57
CA THR A 132 0.58 -2.10 -9.47
C THR A 132 0.21 -0.82 -10.19
N ALA A 133 1.13 0.15 -10.27
CA ALA A 133 0.93 1.40 -11.00
C ALA A 133 2.25 2.01 -11.49
N LEU A 134 2.16 2.86 -12.50
CA LEU A 134 3.23 3.73 -12.97
C LEU A 134 2.62 5.08 -13.37
N HIS A 135 2.93 6.14 -12.64
CA HIS A 135 2.23 7.43 -12.75
C HIS A 135 3.13 8.62 -12.36
N LYS A 136 2.53 9.82 -12.23
CA LYS A 136 3.15 11.11 -11.92
C LYS A 136 2.63 11.71 -10.62
N HIS A 137 3.53 12.16 -9.76
CA HIS A 137 3.19 13.02 -8.61
C HIS A 137 3.37 14.51 -8.96
N LEU A 138 4.17 14.81 -10.00
CA LEU A 138 4.49 16.17 -10.43
C LEU A 138 4.16 16.34 -11.92
N GLN A 139 3.77 17.55 -12.31
CA GLN A 139 3.31 17.85 -13.67
C GLN A 139 4.37 18.51 -14.57
N ASP A 140 5.30 19.26 -13.98
CA ASP A 140 6.25 20.12 -14.67
C ASP A 140 7.64 19.98 -14.06
N GLU A 141 8.03 18.73 -13.79
CA GLU A 141 9.27 18.41 -13.11
C GLU A 141 10.45 18.20 -14.05
N THR A 142 11.62 18.67 -13.62
CA THR A 142 12.92 18.42 -14.26
C THR A 142 13.90 17.91 -13.20
N PRO A 143 14.61 16.78 -13.43
CA PRO A 143 14.46 15.86 -14.56
C PRO A 143 13.09 15.16 -14.57
N ARG A 144 12.69 14.59 -15.71
CA ARG A 144 11.42 13.85 -15.79
C ARG A 144 11.50 12.55 -14.98
N LEU A 145 10.55 12.35 -14.09
CA LEU A 145 10.49 11.22 -13.16
C LEU A 145 9.20 10.41 -13.30
N TRP A 146 9.17 9.22 -12.72
CA TRP A 146 8.01 8.32 -12.69
C TRP A 146 7.90 7.67 -11.31
N TRP A 147 6.67 7.49 -10.82
CA TRP A 147 6.41 6.81 -9.56
C TRP A 147 5.85 5.44 -9.87
N LEU A 148 6.57 4.40 -9.46
CA LEU A 148 6.21 3.01 -9.67
C LEU A 148 5.77 2.41 -8.35
N HIS A 149 4.50 2.01 -8.30
CA HIS A 149 3.91 1.34 -7.14
C HIS A 149 4.03 -0.17 -7.28
N TYR A 150 4.18 -0.85 -6.15
CA TYR A 150 4.30 -2.29 -6.10
C TYR A 150 3.70 -2.91 -4.84
N VAL A 151 3.32 -4.18 -4.97
CA VAL A 151 2.79 -5.00 -3.88
C VAL A 151 3.44 -6.37 -3.86
N GLY A 152 3.66 -6.91 -2.66
CA GLY A 152 4.12 -8.26 -2.44
C GLY A 152 3.27 -9.00 -1.41
N TYR A 153 3.15 -10.31 -1.58
CA TYR A 153 2.48 -11.19 -0.62
C TYR A 153 3.35 -12.42 -0.34
N GLY A 154 3.57 -12.77 0.93
CA GLY A 154 4.27 -14.00 1.30
C GLY A 154 5.40 -13.78 2.30
N ASP A 155 6.57 -14.37 2.06
CA ASP A 155 7.72 -14.28 2.96
C ASP A 155 8.26 -12.83 2.99
N PRO A 156 8.20 -12.13 4.14
CA PRO A 156 8.61 -10.74 4.24
C PRO A 156 10.13 -10.53 4.04
N VAL A 157 10.95 -11.49 4.42
CA VAL A 157 12.41 -11.42 4.22
C VAL A 157 12.74 -11.59 2.73
N ALA A 158 12.05 -12.48 2.03
CA ALA A 158 12.21 -12.63 0.58
C ALA A 158 11.76 -11.37 -0.17
N MET A 159 10.61 -10.79 0.20
CA MET A 159 10.12 -9.53 -0.37
C MET A 159 11.11 -8.38 -0.14
N ALA A 160 11.62 -8.23 1.09
CA ALA A 160 12.64 -7.25 1.43
C ALA A 160 13.93 -7.37 0.58
N ARG A 161 14.43 -8.60 0.37
CA ARG A 161 15.59 -8.84 -0.51
C ARG A 161 15.28 -8.46 -1.96
N THR A 162 14.07 -8.73 -2.43
CA THR A 162 13.63 -8.37 -3.78
C THR A 162 13.59 -6.85 -3.97
N VAL A 163 12.96 -6.12 -3.04
CA VAL A 163 12.91 -4.65 -3.06
C VAL A 163 14.32 -4.07 -3.01
N ARG A 164 15.18 -4.50 -2.07
CA ARG A 164 16.56 -4.02 -1.97
C ARG A 164 17.35 -4.22 -3.26
N ALA A 165 17.20 -5.36 -3.92
CA ALA A 165 17.87 -5.64 -5.17
C ALA A 165 17.26 -4.90 -6.38
N ALA A 166 15.99 -4.48 -6.30
CA ALA A 166 15.37 -3.60 -7.28
C ALA A 166 15.87 -2.17 -7.11
N LEU A 167 15.89 -1.65 -5.88
CA LEU A 167 16.41 -0.32 -5.57
C LEU A 167 17.91 -0.18 -5.87
N SER A 168 18.70 -1.27 -5.85
CA SER A 168 20.10 -1.22 -6.30
C SER A 168 20.28 -1.01 -7.81
N ARG A 169 19.17 -0.93 -8.57
CA ARG A 169 19.13 -0.54 -9.99
C ARG A 169 18.88 0.95 -10.21
N THR A 170 18.83 1.74 -9.14
CA THR A 170 18.60 3.18 -9.20
C THR A 170 19.80 3.96 -8.66
N GLY A 171 19.73 5.29 -8.78
CA GLY A 171 20.65 6.22 -8.11
C GLY A 171 20.35 6.49 -6.63
N ILE A 172 19.26 5.93 -6.06
CA ILE A 172 18.85 6.20 -4.67
C ILE A 172 19.99 5.86 -3.70
N PRO A 173 20.43 6.79 -2.83
CA PRO A 173 21.44 6.51 -1.82
C PRO A 173 20.94 5.57 -0.70
N LEU A 174 21.07 4.25 -0.89
CA LEU A 174 20.52 3.25 0.05
C LEU A 174 21.18 3.21 1.43
N GLY A 175 22.37 3.79 1.57
CA GLY A 175 23.10 3.91 2.83
C GLY A 175 22.98 5.28 3.49
N GLN A 176 21.99 6.08 3.11
CA GLN A 176 21.80 7.41 3.69
C GLN A 176 21.55 7.32 5.20
N LYS A 177 22.12 8.28 5.92
CA LYS A 177 21.78 8.54 7.32
C LYS A 177 20.60 9.50 7.32
N GLU A 178 19.64 9.27 8.20
CA GLU A 178 18.56 10.22 8.43
C GLU A 178 19.17 11.57 8.83
N GLY A 179 18.90 12.57 8.00
CA GLY A 179 19.25 13.95 8.28
C GLY A 179 18.27 14.53 9.30
N LYS A 180 18.72 15.49 10.11
CA LYS A 180 17.80 16.37 10.83
C LYS A 180 17.60 17.61 9.96
N GLU A 181 16.49 17.66 9.25
CA GLU A 181 16.10 18.87 8.53
C GLU A 181 15.68 19.96 9.54
N PRO A 182 15.80 21.25 9.16
CA PRO A 182 15.30 22.35 9.98
C PRO A 182 13.78 22.20 10.19
N PRO A 183 13.26 22.60 11.36
CA PRO A 183 11.83 22.56 11.61
C PRO A 183 11.03 23.28 10.52
N VAL A 184 9.85 22.74 10.19
CA VAL A 184 8.91 23.38 9.26
C VAL A 184 8.67 24.85 9.64
N ALA A 185 9.06 25.76 8.74
CA ALA A 185 8.92 27.21 8.91
C ALA A 185 7.51 27.72 8.55
N LEU A 186 6.47 27.14 9.16
CA LEU A 186 5.05 27.50 8.98
C LEU A 186 4.34 27.57 10.35
N ASP A 187 3.18 28.23 10.40
CA ASP A 187 2.30 28.19 11.60
C ASP A 187 1.56 26.84 11.66
N VAL A 188 2.28 25.79 12.07
CA VAL A 188 1.77 24.41 12.14
C VAL A 188 0.51 24.33 13.00
N ALA A 189 0.44 25.10 14.10
CA ALA A 189 -0.74 25.09 14.97
C ALA A 189 -1.98 25.64 14.26
N ALA A 190 -1.85 26.72 13.47
CA ALA A 190 -2.94 27.22 12.65
C ALA A 190 -3.33 26.26 11.54
N LEU A 191 -2.36 25.66 10.86
CA LEU A 191 -2.62 24.70 9.78
C LEU A 191 -3.34 23.45 10.32
N ASN A 192 -2.91 22.89 11.46
CA ASN A 192 -3.56 21.76 12.12
C ASN A 192 -5.03 22.06 12.44
N ARG A 193 -5.34 23.27 12.95
CA ARG A 193 -6.73 23.68 13.23
C ARG A 193 -7.60 23.76 11.96
N VAL A 194 -7.01 24.22 10.85
CA VAL A 194 -7.73 24.36 9.57
C VAL A 194 -7.94 23.00 8.91
N ILE A 195 -6.88 22.20 8.80
CA ILE A 195 -6.93 20.85 8.22
C ILE A 195 -7.79 19.93 9.09
N GLY A 196 -7.78 20.11 10.42
CA GLY A 196 -8.47 19.24 11.35
C GLY A 196 -7.76 17.89 11.53
N ALA A 197 -6.43 17.88 11.40
CA ALA A 197 -5.55 16.75 11.65
C ALA A 197 -4.24 17.26 12.25
N LYS A 198 -3.51 16.37 12.93
CA LYS A 198 -2.15 16.66 13.41
C LYS A 198 -1.17 16.49 12.25
N GLY A 199 -0.44 17.55 11.92
CA GLY A 199 0.65 17.47 10.96
C GLY A 199 1.95 17.01 11.61
N GLU A 200 2.79 16.37 10.82
CA GLU A 200 4.08 15.83 11.23
C GLU A 200 5.19 16.39 10.33
N ASP A 201 6.36 16.62 10.91
CA ASP A 201 7.54 17.10 10.18
C ASP A 201 8.27 15.90 9.62
N GLU A 202 8.16 15.71 8.30
CA GLU A 202 8.85 14.68 7.56
C GLU A 202 9.92 15.35 6.69
N ASN A 203 11.12 15.46 7.25
CA ASN A 203 12.28 16.03 6.56
C ASN A 203 12.06 17.49 6.09
N GLY A 204 11.50 18.34 6.95
CA GLY A 204 11.26 19.76 6.63
C GLY A 204 10.02 20.02 5.78
N VAL A 205 9.22 18.98 5.54
CA VAL A 205 7.91 19.04 4.89
C VAL A 205 6.84 18.72 5.93
N LEU A 206 5.81 19.57 6.04
CA LEU A 206 4.69 19.30 6.93
C LEU A 206 3.70 18.38 6.23
N GLN A 207 3.57 17.17 6.73
CA GLN A 207 2.68 16.14 6.18
C GLN A 207 1.46 15.91 7.06
N TYR A 208 0.32 15.65 6.43
CA TYR A 208 -0.92 15.22 7.06
C TYR A 208 -1.39 13.92 6.44
N HIS A 209 -1.43 12.87 7.25
CA HIS A 209 -2.05 11.59 6.89
C HIS A 209 -3.48 11.57 7.42
N VAL A 210 -4.47 11.59 6.51
CA VAL A 210 -5.89 11.61 6.85
C VAL A 210 -6.52 10.28 6.41
N PRO A 211 -6.82 9.35 7.34
CA PRO A 211 -7.36 8.05 7.01
C PRO A 211 -8.66 8.14 6.19
N VAL A 212 -8.80 7.26 5.21
CA VAL A 212 -10.06 7.11 4.47
C VAL A 212 -11.16 6.64 5.44
N ALA A 213 -12.35 7.23 5.35
CA ALA A 213 -13.46 6.92 6.25
C ALA A 213 -13.97 5.48 6.09
N ALA A 214 -13.89 4.94 4.85
CA ALA A 214 -14.29 3.58 4.55
C ALA A 214 -13.32 2.54 5.12
N LYS A 215 -13.85 1.37 5.50
CA LYS A 215 -13.01 0.23 5.88
C LYS A 215 -12.49 -0.42 4.61
N ILE A 216 -11.19 -0.30 4.37
CA ILE A 216 -10.53 -0.87 3.20
C ILE A 216 -9.94 -2.24 3.55
N VAL A 217 -10.19 -3.23 2.70
CA VAL A 217 -9.72 -4.61 2.84
C VAL A 217 -8.91 -4.99 1.62
N ASP A 218 -7.66 -5.43 1.79
CA ASP A 218 -6.95 -6.15 0.74
C ASP A 218 -7.48 -7.59 0.73
N THR A 219 -8.19 -7.93 -0.34
CA THR A 219 -8.87 -9.22 -0.47
C THR A 219 -7.91 -10.40 -0.70
N ARG A 220 -6.69 -10.13 -1.16
CA ARG A 220 -5.66 -11.15 -1.39
C ARG A 220 -4.83 -11.42 -0.13
N ALA A 221 -4.55 -10.39 0.65
CA ALA A 221 -3.95 -10.52 1.97
C ALA A 221 -4.96 -10.99 3.02
N GLY A 222 -6.26 -10.71 2.81
CA GLY A 222 -7.31 -10.99 3.79
C GLY A 222 -7.20 -10.11 5.04
N ILE A 223 -6.66 -8.90 4.90
CA ILE A 223 -6.47 -7.94 5.99
C ILE A 223 -7.28 -6.68 5.74
N ARG A 224 -7.69 -6.02 6.82
CA ARG A 224 -8.04 -4.60 6.77
C ARG A 224 -6.75 -3.81 6.60
N LEU A 225 -6.65 -2.96 5.59
CA LEU A 225 -5.49 -2.10 5.40
C LEU A 225 -5.48 -1.01 6.49
N PRO A 226 -4.42 -0.91 7.30
CA PRO A 226 -4.17 0.26 8.15
C PRO A 226 -3.90 1.51 7.30
N ALA A 227 -4.08 2.70 7.87
CA ALA A 227 -3.86 3.96 7.15
C ALA A 227 -2.46 4.07 6.51
N PRO A 228 -1.34 3.72 7.20
CA PRO A 228 0.00 3.74 6.61
C PRO A 228 0.24 2.70 5.50
N MET A 229 -0.77 1.93 5.09
CA MET A 229 -0.72 1.04 3.92
C MET A 229 -1.56 1.59 2.78
N GLU A 230 -1.32 2.85 2.41
CA GLU A 230 -1.99 3.57 1.29
C GLU A 230 -3.50 3.73 1.46
N ALA A 231 -4.00 3.73 2.71
CA ALA A 231 -5.42 3.90 3.02
C ALA A 231 -5.70 5.25 3.69
N SER A 232 -4.94 6.29 3.30
CA SER A 232 -5.06 7.67 3.78
C SER A 232 -4.77 8.67 2.67
N THR A 233 -5.48 9.79 2.69
CA THR A 233 -5.09 10.99 1.95
C THR A 233 -3.82 11.57 2.57
N LEU A 234 -2.80 11.83 1.76
CA LEU A 234 -1.59 12.55 2.16
C LEU A 234 -1.65 14.00 1.66
N LEU A 235 -1.46 14.96 2.57
CA LEU A 235 -1.28 16.37 2.21
C LEU A 235 0.10 16.83 2.67
N MET A 236 0.90 17.39 1.76
CA MET A 236 2.25 17.84 2.04
C MET A 236 2.38 19.34 1.81
N PHE A 237 3.05 20.03 2.73
CA PHE A 237 3.36 21.45 2.65
C PHE A 237 4.87 21.66 2.74
N GLN A 238 5.49 21.99 1.62
CA GLN A 238 6.87 22.44 1.58
C GLN A 238 6.94 23.96 1.82
N PRO A 239 7.62 24.45 2.87
CA PRO A 239 7.79 25.88 3.10
C PRO A 239 8.57 26.57 1.97
N LEU A 240 8.09 27.74 1.52
CA LEU A 240 8.77 28.60 0.55
C LEU A 240 9.30 29.91 1.16
N GLY A 241 9.13 30.08 2.48
CA GLY A 241 9.43 31.31 3.22
C GLY A 241 8.28 32.32 3.17
N GLY A 242 8.30 33.28 4.11
CA GLY A 242 7.30 34.34 4.19
C GLY A 242 5.85 33.86 4.38
N GLY A 243 5.66 32.73 5.08
CA GLY A 243 4.34 32.11 5.30
C GLY A 243 3.76 31.40 4.07
N ARG A 244 4.52 31.29 2.97
CA ARG A 244 4.10 30.58 1.76
C ARG A 244 4.54 29.12 1.77
N ALA A 245 3.81 28.30 1.02
CA ALA A 245 4.14 26.90 0.77
C ALA A 245 3.86 26.49 -0.69
N ALA A 246 4.52 25.42 -1.11
CA ALA A 246 4.08 24.57 -2.20
C ALA A 246 3.35 23.35 -1.60
N VAL A 247 2.24 22.93 -2.21
CA VAL A 247 1.46 21.77 -1.76
C VAL A 247 1.35 20.72 -2.85
N ASN A 248 1.52 19.47 -2.43
CA ASN A 248 1.32 18.24 -3.18
C ASN A 248 0.85 17.14 -2.21
N GLY A 249 0.77 15.91 -2.69
CA GLY A 249 0.27 14.72 -2.03
C GLY A 249 -0.80 14.09 -2.91
N ASP A 250 -1.58 13.20 -2.33
CA ASP A 250 -2.71 12.59 -3.00
C ASP A 250 -3.96 12.63 -2.13
N PHE A 251 -5.11 12.80 -2.78
CA PHE A 251 -6.36 12.42 -2.16
C PHE A 251 -6.67 10.97 -2.49
N THR A 252 -6.73 10.13 -1.45
CA THR A 252 -7.21 8.76 -1.52
C THR A 252 -8.72 8.71 -1.23
N MET A 253 -9.50 8.12 -2.13
CA MET A 253 -10.97 8.14 -2.04
C MET A 253 -11.66 6.98 -2.76
N THR A 254 -12.94 6.76 -2.44
CA THR A 254 -13.84 5.87 -3.19
C THR A 254 -14.45 6.58 -4.41
N ALA A 255 -15.00 5.82 -5.35
CA ALA A 255 -15.47 6.30 -6.65
C ALA A 255 -16.44 7.49 -6.57
N GLU A 256 -17.36 7.49 -5.60
CA GLU A 256 -18.36 8.53 -5.41
C GLU A 256 -17.78 9.91 -5.06
N HIS A 257 -16.58 9.95 -4.49
CA HIS A 257 -15.92 11.18 -4.06
C HIS A 257 -15.01 11.82 -5.12
N VAL A 258 -14.65 11.08 -6.18
CA VAL A 258 -13.69 11.51 -7.23
C VAL A 258 -14.04 12.87 -7.84
N ASN A 259 -15.20 12.98 -8.48
CA ASN A 259 -15.58 14.22 -9.14
C ASN A 259 -15.92 15.37 -8.17
N PRO A 260 -16.55 15.13 -6.99
CA PRO A 260 -16.67 16.12 -5.94
C PRO A 260 -15.34 16.74 -5.51
N VAL A 261 -14.31 15.90 -5.24
CA VAL A 261 -12.98 16.37 -4.85
C VAL A 261 -12.31 17.15 -5.97
N ILE A 262 -12.31 16.62 -7.21
CA ILE A 262 -11.75 17.32 -8.38
C ILE A 262 -12.38 18.71 -8.53
N ARG A 263 -13.71 18.82 -8.43
CA ARG A 263 -14.40 20.10 -8.53
C ARG A 263 -13.95 21.06 -7.44
N ALA A 264 -13.90 20.61 -6.19
CA ALA A 264 -13.47 21.45 -5.07
C ALA A 264 -12.04 21.98 -5.26
N LEU A 265 -11.11 21.13 -5.71
CA LEU A 265 -9.73 21.50 -6.01
C LEU A 265 -9.65 22.52 -7.17
N ARG A 266 -10.37 22.27 -8.27
CA ARG A 266 -10.34 23.13 -9.46
C ARG A 266 -11.00 24.48 -9.24
N GLU A 267 -12.10 24.57 -8.49
CA GLU A 267 -12.73 25.83 -8.09
C GLU A 267 -11.79 26.73 -7.28
N ARG A 268 -10.79 26.13 -6.63
CA ARG A 268 -9.76 26.81 -5.84
C ARG A 268 -8.44 26.96 -6.60
N GLY A 269 -8.40 26.59 -7.87
CA GLY A 269 -7.21 26.74 -8.72
C GLY A 269 -6.06 25.79 -8.38
N LEU A 270 -6.29 24.69 -7.66
CA LEU A 270 -5.30 23.62 -7.53
C LEU A 270 -5.24 22.83 -8.83
N THR A 271 -4.03 22.57 -9.31
CA THR A 271 -3.85 21.72 -10.49
C THR A 271 -4.09 20.27 -10.14
N VAL A 272 -4.85 19.56 -10.97
CA VAL A 272 -4.96 18.10 -10.90
C VAL A 272 -3.82 17.54 -11.75
N VAL A 273 -2.93 16.80 -11.12
CA VAL A 273 -1.74 16.23 -11.77
C VAL A 273 -2.12 14.90 -12.42
N GLU A 274 -2.66 13.96 -11.64
CA GLU A 274 -3.09 12.65 -12.13
C GLU A 274 -4.21 12.07 -11.26
N LEU A 275 -5.07 11.24 -11.85
CA LEU A 275 -6.06 10.40 -11.18
C LEU A 275 -5.78 8.94 -11.58
N HIS A 276 -5.50 8.08 -10.61
CA HIS A 276 -5.09 6.70 -10.84
C HIS A 276 -5.42 5.78 -9.65
N ASN A 277 -4.88 4.57 -9.65
CA ASN A 277 -4.93 3.62 -8.54
C ASN A 277 -3.51 3.25 -8.11
N HIS A 278 -3.27 3.08 -6.81
CA HIS A 278 -2.02 2.49 -6.31
C HIS A 278 -2.11 0.98 -6.17
N LEU A 279 -3.28 0.46 -5.81
CA LEU A 279 -3.50 -0.93 -5.40
C LEU A 279 -4.33 -1.73 -6.44
N LEU A 280 -4.30 -3.06 -6.33
CA LEU A 280 -5.00 -3.99 -7.23
C LEU A 280 -6.18 -4.76 -6.61
N TYR A 281 -6.11 -5.07 -5.31
CA TYR A 281 -6.99 -6.04 -4.64
C TYR A 281 -7.75 -5.46 -3.44
N GLU A 282 -7.67 -4.16 -3.25
CA GLU A 282 -8.35 -3.39 -2.22
C GLU A 282 -9.85 -3.26 -2.50
N GLN A 283 -10.67 -3.39 -1.45
CA GLN A 283 -12.12 -3.22 -1.49
C GLN A 283 -12.62 -2.42 -0.28
N PRO A 284 -13.50 -1.41 -0.47
CA PRO A 284 -13.91 -0.85 -1.76
C PRO A 284 -12.73 -0.28 -2.56
N ARG A 285 -12.86 -0.26 -3.90
CA ARG A 285 -11.85 0.27 -4.82
C ARG A 285 -11.46 1.70 -4.43
N LEU A 286 -10.15 1.93 -4.31
CA LEU A 286 -9.58 3.25 -4.06
C LEU A 286 -9.09 3.91 -5.35
N PHE A 287 -9.22 5.24 -5.39
CA PHE A 287 -8.68 6.13 -6.40
C PHE A 287 -7.82 7.18 -5.69
N TYR A 288 -6.73 7.55 -6.34
CA TYR A 288 -5.71 8.46 -5.83
C TYR A 288 -5.60 9.62 -6.80
N LEU A 289 -5.56 10.84 -6.26
CA LEU A 289 -5.47 12.04 -7.06
C LEU A 289 -4.36 12.96 -6.58
N HIS A 290 -3.32 13.11 -7.39
CA HIS A 290 -2.25 14.07 -7.10
C HIS A 290 -2.64 15.47 -7.55
N PHE A 291 -2.13 16.46 -6.82
CA PHE A 291 -2.45 17.87 -7.05
C PHE A 291 -1.25 18.77 -6.84
N TRP A 292 -1.30 19.98 -7.38
CA TRP A 292 -0.24 20.97 -7.17
C TRP A 292 -0.77 22.39 -7.03
N LYS A 293 -0.25 23.15 -6.06
CA LYS A 293 -0.43 24.60 -5.96
C LYS A 293 0.65 25.25 -5.10
N MET A 294 0.89 26.53 -5.33
CA MET A 294 1.70 27.39 -4.45
C MET A 294 0.88 28.57 -3.95
N GLY A 295 1.20 29.08 -2.77
CA GLY A 295 0.47 30.22 -2.20
C GLY A 295 0.76 30.45 -0.72
N ASP A 296 -0.07 31.29 -0.09
CA ASP A 296 -0.14 31.44 1.36
C ASP A 296 -0.57 30.11 2.01
N ALA A 297 0.19 29.63 3.00
CA ALA A 297 -0.04 28.31 3.59
C ALA A 297 -1.42 28.19 4.25
N GLY A 298 -1.91 29.27 4.88
CA GLY A 298 -3.24 29.29 5.48
C GLY A 298 -4.36 29.18 4.45
N ALA A 299 -4.22 29.86 3.31
CA ALA A 299 -5.15 29.73 2.18
C ALA A 299 -5.12 28.32 1.58
N LEU A 300 -3.93 27.76 1.37
CA LEU A 300 -3.78 26.40 0.87
C LEU A 300 -4.43 25.37 1.80
N ALA A 301 -4.25 25.51 3.13
CA ALA A 301 -4.91 24.63 4.09
C ALA A 301 -6.43 24.72 4.04
N ARG A 302 -7.00 25.93 3.88
CA ARG A 302 -8.46 26.08 3.70
C ARG A 302 -8.92 25.43 2.40
N ASP A 303 -8.13 25.56 1.34
CA ASP A 303 -8.45 24.98 0.06
C ASP A 303 -8.47 23.45 0.11
N LEU A 304 -7.42 22.85 0.69
CA LEU A 304 -7.30 21.40 0.86
C LEU A 304 -8.34 20.86 1.84
N ARG A 305 -8.66 21.58 2.93
CA ARG A 305 -9.74 21.19 3.84
C ARG A 305 -11.08 21.09 3.12
N ALA A 306 -11.40 22.02 2.23
CA ALA A 306 -12.66 21.96 1.49
C ALA A 306 -12.74 20.74 0.56
N ALA A 307 -11.61 20.30 0.01
CA ALA A 307 -11.52 19.06 -0.76
C ALA A 307 -11.60 17.81 0.15
N LEU A 308 -10.97 17.82 1.32
CA LEU A 308 -11.11 16.77 2.35
C LEU A 308 -12.58 16.59 2.79
N ASP A 309 -13.32 17.69 2.92
CA ASP A 309 -14.76 17.64 3.24
C ASP A 309 -15.55 16.92 2.14
N GLN A 310 -15.15 17.04 0.86
CA GLN A 310 -15.76 16.28 -0.24
C GLN A 310 -15.35 14.80 -0.24
N ALA A 311 -14.23 14.44 0.36
CA ALA A 311 -13.78 13.05 0.53
C ALA A 311 -14.39 12.37 1.78
N GLY A 312 -15.25 13.07 2.54
CA GLY A 312 -15.84 12.56 3.77
C GLY A 312 -14.87 12.47 4.94
N ALA A 313 -13.76 13.23 4.91
CA ALA A 313 -12.73 13.19 5.95
C ALA A 313 -13.21 13.79 7.28
N ALA A 314 -12.98 13.04 8.36
CA ALA A 314 -13.27 13.49 9.71
C ALA A 314 -12.32 14.63 10.16
N ARG A 315 -12.65 15.24 11.30
CA ARG A 315 -11.74 16.11 12.05
C ARG A 315 -11.31 15.37 13.32
N SER A 316 -10.03 15.42 13.63
CA SER A 316 -9.44 14.89 14.88
C SER A 316 -9.07 16.00 15.84
#